data_AF-A0AAD7EHI9-F1
#
_entry.id   AF-A0AAD7EHI9-F1
#
_cell.length_a   1.000
_cell.length_b   1.000
_cell.length_c   1.000
_cell.angle_alpha   90.00
_cell.angle_beta   90.00
_cell.angle_gamma   90.00
#
_symmetry.space_group_name_H-M   'P 1'
#
loop_
_entity.id
_entity.type
_entity.pdbx_description
1 polymer ?
#
loop_
_entity_poly.entity_id
_entity_poly.type
_entity_poly.pdbx_seq_one_letter_code
_entity_poly.pdbx_strand_id
1 'polypeptide(L)'
;IQKRSISVWTACRWLKHLDWRYGHDKNGMYVDGHEREDVVAYWAAFVKRWLEQYEPRMVEYDNNGNVKKTPAGYVLEEKLQGQPFRLILVTHDESTFYANDRRKDGWFSKTGKNKPQPKGEGESIMVSDF
;
A
#
# COMPACT_ATOMS: atom_id res chain seq x y z
N ILE A 1 22.22 -4.94 -46.26
CA ILE A 1 21.47 -3.66 -46.11
C ILE A 1 21.15 -3.47 -44.62
N GLN A 2 21.79 -2.54 -43.92
CA GLN A 2 21.42 -2.20 -42.55
C GLN A 2 20.08 -1.46 -42.56
N LYS A 3 19.09 -1.96 -41.82
CA LYS A 3 17.84 -1.23 -41.60
C LYS A 3 18.13 -0.04 -40.69
N ARG A 4 17.80 1.17 -41.13
CA ARG A 4 17.82 2.36 -40.28
C ARG A 4 16.79 2.15 -39.17
N SER A 5 17.24 2.06 -37.91
CA SER A 5 16.35 2.02 -36.76
C SER A 5 16.02 3.44 -36.33
N ILE A 6 14.76 3.65 -35.96
CA ILE A 6 14.32 4.91 -35.36
C ILE A 6 14.74 4.88 -33.89
N SER A 7 15.44 5.93 -33.44
CA SER A 7 15.76 6.06 -32.02
C SER A 7 14.50 6.42 -31.22
N VAL A 8 14.44 6.02 -29.96
CA VAL A 8 13.35 6.39 -29.03
C VAL A 8 13.17 7.92 -28.97
N TRP A 9 14.28 8.66 -29.00
CA TRP A 9 14.27 10.13 -29.04
C TRP A 9 13.58 10.70 -30.26
N THR A 10 13.85 10.11 -31.44
CA THR A 10 13.17 10.48 -32.67
C THR A 10 11.68 10.19 -32.55
N ALA A 11 11.27 9.00 -32.09
CA ALA A 11 9.86 8.66 -31.90
C ALA A 11 9.13 9.62 -30.94
N CYS A 12 9.73 9.95 -29.79
CA CYS A 12 9.16 10.89 -28.83
C CYS A 12 9.00 12.31 -29.39
N ARG A 13 9.92 12.79 -30.24
CA ARG A 13 9.78 14.10 -30.91
C ARG A 13 8.61 14.11 -31.88
N TRP A 14 8.43 13.03 -32.64
CA TRP A 14 7.31 12.89 -33.56
C TRP A 14 5.97 12.87 -32.82
N LEU A 15 5.88 12.15 -31.71
CA LEU A 15 4.67 12.12 -30.87
C LEU A 15 4.30 13.53 -30.35
N LYS A 16 5.28 14.31 -29.89
CA LYS A 16 5.04 15.70 -29.49
C LYS A 16 4.58 16.58 -30.66
N HIS A 17 5.17 16.42 -31.85
CA HIS A 17 4.77 17.14 -33.06
C HIS A 17 3.35 16.81 -33.52
N LEU A 18 2.88 15.59 -33.25
CA LEU A 18 1.53 15.12 -33.57
C LEU A 18 0.51 15.44 -32.46
N ASP A 19 0.84 16.34 -31.53
CA ASP A 19 0.00 16.72 -30.38
C ASP A 19 -0.32 15.56 -29.42
N TRP A 20 0.57 14.57 -29.30
CA TRP A 20 0.47 13.55 -28.25
C TRP A 20 1.17 14.02 -26.98
N ARG A 21 0.57 13.70 -25.83
CA ARG A 21 1.11 14.00 -24.51
C ARG A 21 1.30 12.71 -23.73
N TYR A 22 2.46 12.57 -23.11
CA TYR A 22 2.67 11.52 -22.13
C TYR A 22 2.01 11.94 -20.81
N GLY A 23 1.24 11.05 -20.21
CA GLY A 23 0.56 11.32 -18.95
C GLY A 23 0.05 10.05 -18.29
N HIS A 24 -0.72 10.25 -17.23
CA HIS A 24 -1.41 9.19 -16.52
C HIS A 24 -2.91 9.33 -16.78
N ASP A 25 -3.58 8.23 -17.10
CA ASP A 25 -5.04 8.23 -17.22
C ASP A 25 -5.66 8.39 -15.82
N LYS A 26 -6.45 9.46 -15.63
CA LYS A 26 -7.01 9.78 -14.32
C LYS A 26 -8.34 9.06 -14.15
N ASN A 27 -8.34 7.96 -13.42
CA ASN A 27 -9.59 7.45 -12.84
C ASN A 27 -10.11 8.44 -11.79
N GLY A 28 -11.43 8.51 -11.63
CA GLY A 28 -12.04 9.26 -10.52
C GLY A 28 -11.45 8.79 -9.19
N MET A 29 -10.94 9.73 -8.41
CA MET A 29 -10.28 9.43 -7.13
C MET A 29 -11.34 9.10 -6.09
N TYR A 30 -11.30 7.89 -5.53
CA TYR A 30 -12.00 7.62 -4.28
C TYR A 30 -11.25 8.38 -3.18
N VAL A 31 -11.92 9.34 -2.55
CA VAL A 31 -11.41 9.97 -1.33
C VAL A 31 -11.64 8.96 -0.22
N ASP A 32 -10.58 8.31 0.22
CA ASP A 32 -10.64 7.41 1.36
C ASP A 32 -11.08 8.21 2.59
N GLY A 33 -12.06 7.69 3.33
CA GLY A 33 -12.66 8.33 4.51
C GLY A 33 -11.72 8.34 5.73
N HIS A 34 -10.42 8.19 5.50
CA HIS A 34 -9.37 8.08 6.50
C HIS A 34 -9.22 9.37 7.32
N GLU A 35 -9.48 10.52 6.70
CA GLU A 35 -9.35 11.84 7.35
C GLU A 35 -10.59 12.27 8.15
N ARG A 36 -11.61 11.42 8.28
CA ARG A 36 -12.78 11.74 9.12
C ARG A 36 -12.37 11.85 10.59
N GLU A 37 -12.94 12.81 11.29
CA GLU A 37 -12.59 13.13 12.68
C GLU A 37 -12.72 11.92 13.64
N ASP A 38 -13.71 11.06 13.41
CA ASP A 38 -13.94 9.83 14.18
C ASP A 38 -12.80 8.81 13.97
N VAL A 39 -12.33 8.66 12.74
CA VAL A 39 -11.21 7.77 12.38
C VAL A 39 -9.91 8.27 12.98
N VAL A 40 -9.63 9.58 12.87
CA VAL A 40 -8.43 10.19 13.45
C VAL A 40 -8.43 10.06 14.97
N ALA A 41 -9.55 10.32 15.64
CA ALA A 41 -9.68 10.17 17.09
C ALA A 41 -9.46 8.73 17.54
N TYR A 42 -10.02 7.75 16.83
CA TYR A 42 -9.79 6.33 17.10
C TYR A 42 -8.32 5.96 16.93
N TRP A 43 -7.69 6.41 15.84
CA TRP A 43 -6.28 6.12 15.56
C TRP A 43 -5.36 6.66 16.65
N ALA A 44 -5.57 7.91 17.08
CA ALA A 44 -4.80 8.51 18.17
C ALA A 44 -4.95 7.72 19.48
N ALA A 45 -6.17 7.31 19.84
CA ALA A 45 -6.43 6.50 21.03
C ALA A 45 -5.78 5.11 20.93
N PHE A 46 -5.82 4.49 19.74
CA PHE A 46 -5.19 3.21 19.48
C PHE A 46 -3.66 3.29 19.63
N VAL A 47 -3.03 4.29 19.00
CA VAL A 47 -1.57 4.48 19.06
C VAL A 47 -1.12 4.72 20.50
N LYS A 48 -1.85 5.54 21.27
CA LYS A 48 -1.57 5.73 22.70
C LYS A 48 -1.59 4.40 23.46
N ARG A 49 -2.66 3.61 23.30
CA ARG A 49 -2.79 2.29 23.95
C ARG A 49 -1.69 1.31 23.49
N TRP A 50 -1.28 1.40 22.23
CA TRP A 50 -0.20 0.59 21.68
C TRP A 50 1.13 0.85 22.38
N LEU A 51 1.54 2.11 22.43
CA LEU A 51 2.81 2.54 23.02
C LEU A 51 2.84 2.33 24.54
N GLU A 52 1.74 2.63 25.23
CA GLU A 52 1.70 2.56 26.70
C GLU A 52 1.48 1.14 27.23
N GLN A 53 0.71 0.31 26.50
CA GLN A 53 0.32 -1.00 27.00
C GLN A 53 0.89 -2.14 26.18
N TYR A 54 0.79 -2.15 24.85
CA TYR A 54 1.10 -3.35 24.06
C TYR A 54 2.60 -3.51 23.79
N GLU A 55 3.24 -2.51 23.18
CA GLU A 55 4.65 -2.55 22.77
C GLU A 55 5.60 -2.90 23.93
N PRO A 56 5.45 -2.36 25.16
CA PRO A 56 6.31 -2.72 26.27
C PRO A 56 6.26 -4.20 26.66
N ARG A 57 5.19 -4.93 26.32
CA ARG A 57 4.98 -6.36 26.61
C ARG A 57 5.46 -7.29 25.49
N MET A 58 5.99 -6.75 24.40
CA MET A 58 6.48 -7.50 23.25
C MET A 58 8.00 -7.67 23.31
N VAL A 59 8.51 -8.71 22.65
CA VAL A 59 9.96 -8.89 22.49
C VAL A 59 10.45 -8.02 21.36
N GLU A 60 11.53 -7.28 21.62
CA GLU A 60 12.23 -6.51 20.60
C GLU A 60 13.25 -7.43 19.92
N TYR A 61 13.21 -7.45 18.58
CA TYR A 61 14.13 -8.20 17.75
C TYR A 61 15.08 -7.25 17.02
N ASP A 62 16.33 -7.67 16.79
CA ASP A 62 17.23 -6.97 15.89
C ASP A 62 16.91 -7.31 14.41
N ASN A 63 17.56 -6.61 13.48
CA ASN A 63 17.39 -6.85 12.03
C ASN A 63 17.83 -8.25 11.57
N ASN A 64 18.54 -9.00 12.41
CA ASN A 64 19.00 -10.36 12.14
C ASN A 64 18.06 -11.41 12.78
N GLY A 65 16.98 -10.98 13.43
CA GLY A 65 16.01 -11.85 14.10
C GLY A 65 16.44 -12.34 15.49
N ASN A 66 17.54 -11.81 16.06
CA ASN A 66 17.93 -12.12 17.42
C ASN A 66 17.12 -11.29 18.42
N VAL A 67 16.89 -11.87 19.60
CA VAL A 67 16.22 -11.16 20.70
C VAL A 67 17.15 -10.07 21.23
N LYS A 68 16.74 -8.81 21.03
CA LYS A 68 17.45 -7.62 21.51
C LYS A 68 17.02 -7.27 22.94
N LYS A 69 15.72 -7.37 23.22
CA LYS A 69 15.16 -7.07 24.55
C LYS A 69 13.97 -7.97 24.83
N THR A 70 14.05 -8.68 25.95
CA THR A 70 12.89 -9.40 26.50
C THR A 70 12.19 -8.49 27.50
N PRO A 71 10.87 -8.32 27.42
CA PRO A 71 10.13 -7.55 28.41
C PRO A 71 10.24 -8.23 29.77
N ALA A 72 10.59 -7.45 30.80
CA ALA A 72 10.40 -7.90 32.18
C ALA A 72 8.89 -7.98 32.38
N GLY A 73 8.37 -9.19 32.57
CA GLY A 73 6.92 -9.42 32.54
C GLY A 73 6.14 -8.50 33.50
N TYR A 74 4.93 -8.13 33.10
CA TYR A 74 4.15 -7.07 33.75
C TYR A 74 3.02 -7.62 34.60
N VAL A 75 2.66 -6.87 35.64
CA VAL A 75 1.47 -7.13 36.48
C VAL A 75 0.26 -6.48 35.81
N LEU A 76 -0.74 -7.29 35.44
CA LEU A 76 -2.07 -6.76 35.08
C LEU A 76 -2.81 -6.34 36.36
N GLU A 77 -3.39 -5.15 36.35
CA GLU A 77 -4.41 -4.81 37.34
C GLU A 77 -5.68 -5.64 37.08
N GLU A 78 -6.35 -6.00 38.18
CA GLU A 78 -7.63 -6.72 38.28
C GLU A 78 -7.63 -8.26 38.09
N LYS A 79 -7.49 -8.82 36.87
CA LYS A 79 -7.90 -10.23 36.63
C LYS A 79 -6.79 -11.28 36.53
N LEU A 80 -5.53 -10.87 36.35
CA LEU A 80 -4.36 -11.75 36.20
C LEU A 80 -3.20 -11.25 37.08
N GLN A 81 -3.54 -10.89 38.31
CA GLN A 81 -2.62 -10.28 39.25
C GLN A 81 -1.49 -11.28 39.59
N GLY A 82 -0.27 -10.98 39.14
CA GLY A 82 0.94 -11.73 39.47
C GLY A 82 1.46 -12.73 38.43
N GLN A 83 0.82 -12.89 37.26
CA GLN A 83 1.36 -13.73 36.19
C GLN A 83 1.88 -12.88 35.02
N PRO A 84 3.21 -12.80 34.82
CA PRO A 84 3.77 -12.17 33.64
C PRO A 84 3.40 -12.99 32.39
N PHE A 85 2.71 -12.38 31.43
CA PHE A 85 2.52 -12.97 30.10
C PHE A 85 3.10 -12.05 29.03
N ARG A 86 3.66 -12.69 28.01
CA ARG A 86 4.26 -12.04 26.85
C ARG A 86 3.17 -11.84 25.80
N LEU A 87 3.16 -10.66 25.16
CA LEU A 87 2.37 -10.46 23.94
C LEU A 87 3.19 -10.88 22.71
N ILE A 88 2.55 -11.60 21.80
CA ILE A 88 3.07 -11.93 20.48
C ILE A 88 2.18 -11.21 19.48
N LEU A 89 2.76 -10.28 18.74
CA LEU A 89 2.07 -9.65 17.62
C LEU A 89 2.07 -10.63 16.46
N VAL A 90 0.88 -11.07 16.06
CA VAL A 90 0.66 -11.78 14.80
C VAL A 90 -0.07 -10.80 13.89
N THR A 91 0.62 -10.32 12.87
CA THR A 91 0.02 -9.52 11.80
C THR A 91 -0.46 -10.45 10.70
N HIS A 92 -1.52 -10.03 10.02
CA HIS A 92 -1.99 -10.68 8.80
C HIS A 92 -2.46 -9.57 7.88
N ASP A 93 -2.13 -9.68 6.60
CA ASP A 93 -2.59 -8.72 5.60
C ASP A 93 -3.18 -9.45 4.40
N GLU A 94 -4.21 -8.83 3.81
CA GLU A 94 -4.91 -9.35 2.65
C GLU A 94 -4.58 -8.48 1.44
N SER A 95 -4.00 -9.09 0.42
CA SER A 95 -3.74 -8.42 -0.85
C SER A 95 -4.64 -8.98 -1.94
N THR A 96 -5.30 -8.09 -2.67
CA THR A 96 -6.11 -8.46 -3.83
C THR A 96 -5.38 -8.05 -5.11
N PHE A 97 -5.10 -9.01 -5.99
CA PHE A 97 -4.47 -8.80 -7.28
C PHE A 97 -5.51 -8.96 -8.40
N TYR A 98 -5.49 -8.05 -9.37
CA TYR A 98 -6.44 -8.05 -10.48
C TYR A 98 -5.77 -8.48 -11.79
N ALA A 99 -6.50 -9.25 -12.62
CA ALA A 99 -6.02 -9.75 -13.91
C ALA A 99 -5.69 -8.63 -14.92
N ASN A 100 -6.33 -7.47 -14.79
CA ASN A 100 -6.06 -6.27 -15.60
C ASN A 100 -5.44 -5.15 -14.77
N ASP A 101 -4.40 -5.45 -13.98
CA ASP A 101 -3.52 -4.40 -13.47
C ASP A 101 -2.72 -3.77 -14.62
N ARG A 102 -3.35 -2.78 -15.27
CA ARG A 102 -2.83 -2.14 -16.48
C ARG A 102 -1.96 -0.96 -16.11
N ARG A 103 -0.86 -0.79 -16.85
CA ARG A 103 -0.09 0.45 -16.83
C ARG A 103 -0.96 1.59 -17.38
N LYS A 104 -1.37 2.50 -16.49
CA LYS A 104 -2.20 3.67 -16.80
C LYS A 104 -1.39 4.84 -17.37
N ASP A 105 -0.06 4.69 -17.46
CA ASP A 105 0.82 5.65 -18.12
C ASP A 105 0.91 5.38 -19.62
N GLY A 106 0.71 6.42 -20.42
CA GLY A 106 0.73 6.30 -21.87
C GLY A 106 0.85 7.62 -22.60
N TRP A 107 1.02 7.52 -23.92
CA TRP A 107 0.88 8.65 -24.82
C TRP A 107 -0.58 8.78 -25.24
N PHE A 108 -1.17 9.95 -25.02
CA PHE A 108 -2.56 10.25 -25.36
C PHE A 108 -2.61 11.36 -26.40
N SER A 109 -3.42 11.17 -27.44
CA SER A 109 -3.66 12.23 -28.44
C SER A 109 -4.58 13.30 -27.85
N LYS A 110 -4.25 14.57 -28.06
CA LYS A 110 -5.09 15.71 -27.62
C LYS A 110 -6.48 15.74 -28.27
N THR A 111 -6.63 15.16 -29.45
CA THR A 111 -7.90 15.11 -30.22
C THR A 111 -8.59 13.76 -30.18
N GLY A 112 -7.91 12.73 -29.66
CA GLY A 112 -8.46 11.39 -29.51
C GLY A 112 -9.48 11.34 -28.38
N LYS A 113 -10.67 10.79 -28.66
CA LYS A 113 -11.62 10.44 -27.59
C LYS A 113 -11.04 9.27 -26.79
N ASN A 114 -11.09 9.35 -25.47
CA ASN A 114 -10.70 8.23 -24.61
C ASN A 114 -11.55 7.00 -24.96
N LYS A 115 -10.90 5.85 -25.14
CA LYS A 115 -11.60 4.59 -25.38
C LYS A 115 -12.35 4.21 -24.09
N PRO A 116 -13.67 3.99 -24.14
CA PRO A 116 -14.41 3.49 -22.99
C PRO A 116 -13.77 2.18 -22.51
N GLN A 117 -13.51 2.10 -21.21
CA GLN A 117 -13.00 0.87 -20.60
C GLN A 117 -14.16 0.12 -19.93
N PRO A 118 -14.16 -1.23 -19.98
CA PRO A 118 -15.03 -2.02 -19.14
C PRO A 118 -14.85 -1.61 -17.67
N LYS A 119 -15.94 -1.55 -16.93
CA LYS A 119 -15.89 -1.24 -15.51
C LYS A 119 -15.22 -2.41 -14.77
N GLY A 120 -14.14 -2.12 -14.04
CA GLY A 120 -13.41 -3.08 -13.20
C GLY A 120 -12.04 -3.49 -13.76
N GLU A 121 -11.21 -4.10 -12.92
CA GLU A 121 -9.85 -4.53 -13.26
C GLU A 121 -9.80 -6.03 -13.63
N GLY A 122 -10.93 -6.64 -13.98
CA GLY A 122 -11.05 -8.06 -14.32
C GLY A 122 -11.19 -8.98 -13.11
N GLU A 123 -10.96 -10.27 -13.32
CA GLU A 123 -10.95 -11.27 -12.24
C GLU A 123 -9.86 -10.94 -11.22
N SER A 124 -10.17 -11.13 -9.94
CA SER A 124 -9.24 -10.89 -8.85
C SER A 124 -8.89 -12.18 -8.12
N ILE A 125 -7.65 -12.29 -7.66
CA ILE A 125 -7.24 -13.27 -6.66
C ILE A 125 -6.94 -12.56 -5.34
N MET A 126 -7.48 -13.11 -4.26
CA MET A 126 -7.19 -12.66 -2.90
C MET A 126 -6.12 -13.58 -2.32
N VAL A 127 -5.03 -12.99 -1.83
CA VAL A 127 -3.91 -13.68 -1.20
C VAL A 127 -3.80 -13.16 0.23
N SER A 128 -3.56 -14.09 1.15
CA SER A 128 -3.52 -13.84 2.59
C SER A 128 -2.29 -14.58 3.14
N ASP A 129 -1.48 -13.88 3.94
CA ASP A 129 -0.23 -14.42 4.48
C ASP A 129 0.08 -13.83 5.88
N PHE A 130 0.95 -14.52 6.64
CA PHE A 130 1.28 -14.23 8.07
C PHE A 130 2.74 -13.80 8.29
#